data_AF-A0A8S1BXI4-F1
#
_entry.id   AF-A0A8S1BXI4-F1
#
_cell.length_a   1.000
_cell.length_b   1.000
_cell.length_c   1.000
_cell.angle_alpha   90.00
_cell.angle_beta   90.00
_cell.angle_gamma   90.00
#
_symmetry.space_group_name_H-M   'P 1'
#
loop_
_entity.id
_entity.type
_entity.pdbx_description
1 polymer ?
#
loop_
_entity_poly.entity_id
_entity_poly.type
_entity_poly.pdbx_seq_one_letter_code
_entity_poly.pdbx_strand_id
1 'polypeptide(L)'
;MILSSAYHTFSCKSEKAYSCFLTYDLCGIALSILAIYMSGVYYAFWCYSEWQQFYLLTVCLIFALAMALQYPAFQVDSHTKMLVFVGWAAYGVVPTIHWVIMMGGWQNPIVVLLLPRVLGMYAIVSLAFAIYITRIPERFVPGWVDYVGSSHQWWHVIIVGAFYYWHNTGIKYVEYRMNHGCANDLRF
;
A
#
# COMPACT_ATOMS: atom_id res chain seq x y z
N MET A 1 6.05 10.11 -1.59
CA MET A 1 6.16 11.43 -0.91
C MET A 1 6.76 12.50 -1.81
N ILE A 2 7.97 12.34 -2.35
CA ILE A 2 8.59 13.35 -3.24
C ILE A 2 7.68 13.74 -4.41
N LEU A 3 7.10 12.76 -5.13
CA LEU A 3 6.20 13.03 -6.26
C LEU A 3 4.94 13.80 -5.83
N SER A 4 4.42 13.52 -4.64
CA SER A 4 3.28 14.22 -4.07
C SER A 4 3.61 15.67 -3.71
N SER A 5 4.76 15.89 -3.09
CA SER A 5 5.24 17.23 -2.78
C SER A 5 5.47 18.05 -4.05
N ALA A 6 6.04 17.44 -5.11
CA ALA A 6 6.20 18.09 -6.41
C ALA A 6 4.85 18.47 -7.03
N TYR A 7 3.86 17.57 -7.01
CA TYR A 7 2.50 17.90 -7.47
C TYR A 7 1.90 19.07 -6.71
N HIS A 8 1.87 19.03 -5.38
CA HIS A 8 1.28 20.10 -4.59
C HIS A 8 2.03 21.44 -4.68
N THR A 9 3.31 21.42 -5.07
CA THR A 9 4.11 22.65 -5.28
C THR A 9 3.86 23.26 -6.66
N PHE A 10 3.72 22.43 -7.70
CA PHE A 10 3.68 22.89 -9.10
C PHE A 10 2.30 22.81 -9.76
N SER A 11 1.27 22.33 -9.05
CA SER A 11 -0.10 22.15 -9.59
C SER A 11 -0.75 23.45 -10.05
N CYS A 12 -0.37 24.60 -9.48
CA CYS A 12 -0.94 25.91 -9.82
C CYS A 12 -0.33 26.55 -11.10
N LYS A 13 0.69 25.94 -11.71
CA LYS A 13 1.43 26.55 -12.82
C LYS A 13 0.63 26.63 -14.12
N SER A 14 -0.03 25.54 -14.50
CA SER A 14 -0.87 25.43 -15.71
C SER A 14 -1.65 24.13 -15.67
N GLU A 15 -2.72 24.04 -16.46
CA GLU A 15 -3.52 22.81 -16.60
C GLU A 15 -2.67 21.61 -17.05
N LYS A 16 -1.73 21.82 -17.98
CA LYS A 16 -0.80 20.79 -18.44
C LYS A 16 0.12 20.32 -17.31
N ALA A 17 0.65 21.24 -16.50
CA ALA A 17 1.48 20.89 -15.36
C ALA A 17 0.67 20.14 -14.30
N TYR A 18 -0.54 20.61 -13.99
CA TYR A 18 -1.48 19.97 -13.07
C TYR A 18 -1.69 18.49 -13.44
N SER A 19 -2.10 18.21 -14.68
CA SER A 19 -2.39 16.84 -15.13
C SER A 19 -1.15 15.94 -15.15
N CYS A 20 0.00 16.48 -15.54
CA CYS A 20 1.27 15.75 -15.57
C CYS A 20 1.70 15.35 -14.15
N PHE A 21 1.76 16.31 -13.23
CA PHE A 21 2.20 16.04 -11.87
C PHE A 21 1.19 15.21 -11.07
N LEU A 22 -0.12 15.35 -11.32
CA LEU A 22 -1.13 14.49 -10.72
C LEU A 22 -0.90 13.02 -11.11
N THR A 23 -0.54 12.77 -12.37
CA THR A 23 -0.19 11.42 -12.83
C THR A 23 1.03 10.87 -12.07
N TYR A 24 2.05 11.71 -11.81
CA TYR A 24 3.21 11.29 -11.02
C TYR A 24 2.87 11.07 -9.54
N ASP A 25 2.00 11.87 -8.94
CA ASP A 25 1.55 11.66 -7.57
C ASP A 25 0.83 10.30 -7.42
N LEU A 26 -0.11 10.01 -8.33
CA LEU A 26 -0.80 8.72 -8.39
C LEU A 26 0.15 7.55 -8.64
N CYS A 27 1.16 7.73 -9.50
CA CYS A 27 2.24 6.75 -9.69
C CYS A 27 3.03 6.53 -8.38
N GLY A 28 3.29 7.59 -7.61
CA GLY A 28 3.92 7.50 -6.30
C GLY A 28 3.12 6.66 -5.30
N ILE A 29 1.79 6.79 -5.30
CA ILE A 29 0.89 5.95 -4.50
C ILE A 29 1.00 4.49 -4.95
N ALA A 30 0.94 4.24 -6.26
CA ALA A 30 1.06 2.89 -6.83
C ALA A 30 2.38 2.21 -6.47
N LEU A 31 3.51 2.91 -6.61
CA LEU A 31 4.83 2.41 -6.23
C LEU A 31 4.92 2.10 -4.74
N SER A 32 4.24 2.90 -3.90
CA SER A 32 4.21 2.66 -2.46
C SER A 32 3.44 1.39 -2.10
N ILE A 33 2.27 1.17 -2.73
CA ILE A 33 1.49 -0.07 -2.60
C ILE A 33 2.30 -1.28 -3.07
N LEU A 34 2.97 -1.17 -4.23
CA LEU A 34 3.84 -2.21 -4.75
C LEU A 34 4.94 -2.57 -3.76
N ALA A 35 5.65 -1.58 -3.20
CA ALA A 35 6.73 -1.83 -2.24
C ALA A 35 6.24 -2.51 -0.96
N ILE A 36 5.08 -2.10 -0.43
CA ILE A 36 4.43 -2.74 0.72
C ILE A 36 4.12 -4.20 0.41
N TYR A 37 3.54 -4.49 -0.75
CA TYR A 37 3.25 -5.86 -1.13
C TYR A 37 4.49 -6.71 -1.35
N MET A 38 5.45 -6.20 -2.11
CA MET A 38 6.68 -6.94 -2.43
C MET A 38 7.39 -7.34 -1.13
N SER A 39 7.56 -6.39 -0.20
CA SER A 39 8.19 -6.68 1.09
C SER A 39 7.36 -7.65 1.94
N GLY A 40 6.04 -7.44 2.07
CA GLY A 40 5.17 -8.29 2.87
C GLY A 40 5.12 -9.74 2.37
N VAL A 41 4.87 -9.94 1.07
CA VAL A 41 4.83 -11.26 0.43
C VAL A 41 6.18 -11.95 0.51
N TYR A 42 7.26 -11.22 0.23
CA TYR A 42 8.61 -11.79 0.26
C TYR A 42 8.94 -12.39 1.63
N TYR A 43 8.72 -11.66 2.73
CA TYR A 43 9.00 -12.20 4.06
C TYR A 43 7.97 -13.22 4.56
N ALA A 44 6.70 -13.06 4.21
CA ALA A 44 5.64 -14.00 4.58
C ALA A 44 5.90 -15.40 4.00
N PHE A 45 6.20 -15.48 2.71
CA PHE A 45 6.45 -16.71 1.97
C PHE A 45 7.93 -17.05 1.81
N TRP A 46 8.81 -16.52 2.67
CA TRP A 46 10.26 -16.71 2.58
C TRP A 46 10.69 -18.18 2.44
N CYS A 47 10.02 -19.11 3.14
CA CYS A 47 10.33 -20.55 3.06
C CYS A 47 9.60 -21.31 1.94
N TYR A 48 8.77 -20.62 1.15
CA TYR A 48 7.88 -21.20 0.15
C TYR A 48 8.02 -20.44 -1.16
N SER A 49 9.14 -20.67 -1.85
CA SER A 49 9.56 -19.90 -3.05
C SER A 49 8.51 -19.91 -4.17
N GLU A 50 7.79 -21.01 -4.38
CA GLU A 50 6.74 -21.10 -5.40
C GLU A 50 5.60 -20.09 -5.15
N TRP A 51 5.07 -20.07 -3.92
CA TRP A 51 4.01 -19.15 -3.53
C TRP A 51 4.50 -17.70 -3.46
N GLN A 52 5.73 -17.50 -2.99
CA GLN A 52 6.37 -16.20 -2.99
C GLN A 52 6.44 -15.65 -4.42
N GLN A 53 6.99 -16.40 -5.37
CA GLN A 53 7.10 -15.97 -6.76
C GLN A 53 5.73 -15.74 -7.40
N PHE A 54 4.77 -16.63 -7.17
CA PHE A 54 3.41 -16.48 -7.68
C PHE A 54 2.80 -15.14 -7.25
N TYR A 55 2.82 -14.81 -5.96
CA TYR A 55 2.22 -13.58 -5.45
C TYR A 55 2.99 -12.31 -5.82
N LEU A 56 4.32 -12.36 -5.88
CA LEU A 56 5.11 -11.22 -6.35
C LEU A 56 4.82 -10.93 -7.83
N LEU A 57 4.72 -11.97 -8.67
CA LEU A 57 4.38 -11.82 -10.08
C LEU A 57 2.97 -11.26 -10.26
N THR A 58 1.96 -11.78 -9.55
CA THR A 58 0.58 -11.29 -9.69
C THR A 58 0.47 -9.82 -9.27
N VAL A 59 1.12 -9.42 -8.17
CA VAL A 59 1.15 -8.02 -7.74
C VAL A 59 1.83 -7.12 -8.78
N CYS A 60 2.96 -7.54 -9.35
CA CYS A 60 3.65 -6.80 -10.41
C CYS A 60 2.80 -6.67 -11.68
N LEU A 61 2.08 -7.72 -12.07
CA LEU A 61 1.18 -7.68 -13.23
C LEU A 61 -0.01 -6.74 -12.99
N ILE A 62 -0.61 -6.77 -11.79
CA ILE A 62 -1.69 -5.84 -11.43
C ILE A 62 -1.17 -4.40 -11.42
N PHE A 63 0.04 -4.15 -10.90
CA PHE A 63 0.69 -2.84 -10.99
C PHE A 63 0.88 -2.39 -12.44
N ALA A 64 1.43 -3.25 -13.30
CA ALA A 64 1.65 -2.93 -14.71
C ALA A 64 0.32 -2.60 -15.41
N LEU A 65 -0.75 -3.36 -15.13
CA LEU A 65 -2.09 -3.07 -15.62
C LEU A 65 -2.59 -1.72 -15.11
N ALA A 66 -2.50 -1.45 -13.80
CA ALA A 66 -2.94 -0.21 -13.20
C ALA A 66 -2.22 1.01 -13.80
N MET A 67 -0.93 0.89 -14.10
CA MET A 67 -0.12 1.92 -14.75
C MET A 67 -0.46 2.07 -16.24
N ALA A 68 -0.66 0.96 -16.95
CA ALA A 68 -1.10 1.00 -18.35
C ALA A 68 -2.42 1.76 -18.47
N LEU A 69 -3.39 1.53 -17.58
CA LEU A 69 -4.67 2.24 -17.57
C LEU A 69 -4.55 3.76 -17.35
N GLN A 70 -3.44 4.25 -16.77
CA GLN A 70 -3.18 5.69 -16.65
C GLN A 70 -2.77 6.34 -17.98
N TYR A 71 -2.36 5.55 -18.98
CA TYR A 71 -1.93 6.09 -20.26
C TYR A 71 -3.12 6.75 -20.99
N PRO A 72 -3.04 8.05 -21.35
CA PRO A 72 -4.17 8.79 -21.90
C PRO A 72 -4.80 8.18 -23.16
N ALA A 73 -4.01 7.46 -23.97
CA ALA A 73 -4.50 6.86 -25.21
C ALA A 73 -5.55 5.77 -25.00
N PHE A 74 -5.58 5.11 -23.83
CA PHE A 74 -6.60 4.09 -23.55
C PHE A 74 -7.97 4.69 -23.16
N GLN A 75 -8.06 6.00 -22.92
CA GLN A 75 -9.31 6.71 -22.62
C GLN A 75 -10.17 6.08 -21.52
N VAL A 76 -9.54 5.41 -20.56
CA VAL A 76 -10.23 4.72 -19.46
C VAL A 76 -10.80 5.76 -18.48
N ASP A 77 -12.06 5.56 -18.08
CA ASP A 77 -12.75 6.43 -17.16
C ASP A 77 -12.15 6.37 -15.73
N SER A 78 -12.42 7.41 -14.95
CA SER A 78 -11.85 7.56 -13.60
C SER A 78 -12.40 6.54 -12.60
N HIS A 79 -13.63 6.04 -12.78
CA HIS A 79 -14.21 5.03 -11.89
C HIS A 79 -13.51 3.69 -12.08
N THR A 80 -13.27 3.26 -13.33
CA THR A 80 -12.53 2.03 -13.62
C THR A 80 -11.10 2.09 -13.08
N LYS A 81 -10.40 3.22 -13.26
CA LYS A 81 -9.05 3.42 -12.68
C LYS A 81 -9.07 3.28 -11.16
N MET A 82 -10.02 3.92 -10.50
CA MET A 82 -10.18 3.84 -9.04
C MET A 82 -10.52 2.42 -8.58
N LEU A 83 -11.41 1.72 -9.27
CA LEU A 83 -11.77 0.33 -8.96
C LEU A 83 -10.57 -0.61 -9.06
N VAL A 84 -9.72 -0.45 -10.08
CA VAL A 84 -8.49 -1.25 -10.20
C VAL A 84 -7.53 -0.95 -9.06
N PHE A 85 -7.35 0.32 -8.68
CA PHE A 85 -6.52 0.69 -7.53
C PHE A 85 -7.03 0.11 -6.20
N VAL A 86 -8.33 0.24 -5.93
CA VAL A 86 -8.97 -0.29 -4.71
C VAL A 86 -8.94 -1.82 -4.72
N GLY A 87 -9.25 -2.45 -5.86
CA GLY A 87 -9.18 -3.89 -6.03
C GLY A 87 -7.77 -4.43 -5.82
N TRP A 88 -6.76 -3.72 -6.29
CA TRP A 88 -5.36 -4.07 -6.04
C TRP A 88 -4.97 -3.92 -4.56
N ALA A 89 -5.43 -2.87 -3.88
CA ALA A 89 -5.23 -2.72 -2.42
C ALA A 89 -5.98 -3.81 -1.62
N ALA A 90 -7.14 -4.26 -2.10
CA ALA A 90 -7.90 -5.36 -1.50
C ALA A 90 -7.28 -6.74 -1.78
N TYR A 91 -6.60 -6.90 -2.93
CA TYR A 91 -5.98 -8.17 -3.33
C TYR A 91 -5.06 -8.75 -2.26
N GLY A 92 -4.36 -7.90 -1.50
CA GLY A 92 -3.49 -8.28 -0.39
C GLY A 92 -4.11 -9.13 0.71
N VAL A 93 -5.42 -9.09 0.84
CA VAL A 93 -6.16 -9.97 1.75
C VAL A 93 -6.00 -11.44 1.34
N VAL A 94 -5.93 -11.73 0.03
CA VAL A 94 -5.77 -13.09 -0.51
C VAL A 94 -4.45 -13.75 -0.08
N PRO A 95 -3.26 -13.20 -0.37
CA PRO A 95 -2.01 -13.78 0.10
C PRO A 95 -1.91 -13.80 1.63
N THR A 96 -2.53 -12.84 2.34
CA THR A 96 -2.54 -12.83 3.81
C THR A 96 -3.32 -14.02 4.35
N ILE A 97 -4.55 -14.26 3.87
CA ILE A 97 -5.37 -15.41 4.28
C ILE A 97 -4.66 -16.72 3.94
N HIS A 98 -4.15 -16.84 2.71
CA HIS A 98 -3.44 -18.04 2.29
C HIS A 98 -2.21 -18.31 3.17
N TRP A 99 -1.42 -17.29 3.46
CA TRP A 99 -0.27 -17.39 4.35
C TRP A 99 -0.67 -17.86 5.76
N VAL A 100 -1.71 -17.30 6.36
CA VAL A 100 -2.19 -17.71 7.69
C VAL A 100 -2.58 -19.19 7.72
N ILE A 101 -3.31 -19.65 6.70
CA ILE A 101 -3.71 -21.07 6.58
C ILE A 101 -2.48 -21.96 6.42
N MET A 102 -1.56 -21.60 5.52
CA MET A 102 -0.34 -22.36 5.24
C MET A 102 0.57 -22.49 6.46
N MET A 103 0.64 -21.46 7.29
CA MET A 103 1.47 -21.48 8.50
C MET A 103 0.83 -22.27 9.66
N GLY A 104 -0.38 -22.80 9.50
CA GLY A 104 -1.10 -23.54 10.55
C GLY A 104 -1.88 -22.66 11.51
N GLY A 105 -2.21 -21.42 11.11
CA GLY A 105 -3.09 -20.52 11.86
C GLY A 105 -2.43 -19.83 13.06
N TRP A 106 -3.25 -19.49 14.05
CA TRP A 106 -2.89 -18.68 15.24
C TRP A 106 -1.96 -19.38 16.22
N GLN A 107 -1.68 -20.67 16.02
CA GLN A 107 -0.71 -21.42 16.83
C GLN A 107 0.73 -21.13 16.37
N ASN A 108 0.91 -20.60 15.16
CA ASN A 108 2.24 -20.29 14.64
C ASN A 108 2.77 -18.96 15.20
N PRO A 109 3.95 -18.93 15.85
CA PRO A 109 4.52 -17.71 16.41
C PRO A 109 4.66 -16.57 15.41
N ILE A 110 4.99 -16.87 14.14
CA ILE A 110 5.15 -15.84 13.10
C ILE A 110 3.81 -15.19 12.75
N VAL A 111 2.71 -15.96 12.76
CA VAL A 111 1.36 -15.48 12.48
C VAL A 111 0.90 -14.57 13.62
N VAL A 112 1.06 -15.00 14.87
CA VAL A 112 0.71 -14.20 16.05
C VAL A 112 1.47 -12.88 16.09
N LEU A 113 2.75 -12.89 15.69
CA LEU A 113 3.59 -11.69 15.67
C LEU A 113 3.20 -10.71 14.55
N LEU A 114 2.95 -11.21 13.34
CA LEU A 114 2.91 -10.37 12.12
C LEU A 114 1.51 -10.12 11.60
N LEU A 115 0.55 -11.02 11.80
CA LEU A 115 -0.83 -10.81 11.36
C LEU A 115 -1.45 -9.54 11.99
N PRO A 116 -1.33 -9.28 13.31
CA PRO A 116 -1.83 -8.03 13.89
C PRO A 116 -1.20 -6.79 13.28
N ARG A 117 0.07 -6.87 12.84
CA ARG A 117 0.75 -5.76 12.17
C ARG A 117 0.21 -5.52 10.76
N VAL A 118 -0.04 -6.58 10.00
CA VAL A 118 -0.70 -6.47 8.69
C VAL A 118 -2.10 -5.87 8.83
N LEU A 119 -2.88 -6.34 9.81
CA LEU A 119 -4.21 -5.78 10.11
C LEU A 119 -4.13 -4.32 10.57
N GLY A 120 -3.14 -3.97 11.38
CA GLY A 120 -2.87 -2.60 11.79
C GLY A 120 -2.57 -1.68 10.61
N MET A 121 -1.78 -2.16 9.64
CA MET A 121 -1.52 -1.41 8.40
C MET A 121 -2.80 -1.16 7.61
N TYR A 122 -3.64 -2.18 7.44
CA TYR A 122 -4.96 -2.02 6.80
C TYR A 122 -5.83 -1.01 7.55
N ALA A 123 -5.88 -1.08 8.89
CA ALA A 123 -6.66 -0.15 9.70
C ALA A 123 -6.20 1.30 9.54
N ILE A 124 -4.89 1.56 9.58
CA ILE A 124 -4.32 2.90 9.41
C ILE A 124 -4.65 3.46 8.02
N VAL A 125 -4.42 2.66 6.96
CA VAL A 125 -4.68 3.10 5.58
C VAL A 125 -6.17 3.29 5.31
N SER A 126 -7.03 2.39 5.80
CA SER A 126 -8.49 2.52 5.70
C SER A 126 -9.00 3.76 6.43
N LEU A 127 -8.45 4.08 7.60
CA LEU A 127 -8.77 5.32 8.33
C LEU A 127 -8.36 6.56 7.52
N ALA A 128 -7.14 6.59 6.99
CA ALA A 128 -6.68 7.69 6.14
C ALA A 128 -7.63 7.88 4.94
N PHE A 129 -7.97 6.78 4.26
CA PHE A 129 -8.84 6.80 3.09
C PHE A 129 -10.26 7.26 3.44
N ALA A 130 -10.79 6.82 4.58
CA ALA A 130 -12.09 7.26 5.08
C ALA A 130 -12.11 8.77 5.35
N ILE A 131 -11.08 9.31 6.02
CA ILE A 131 -10.93 10.75 6.27
C ILE A 131 -10.89 11.52 4.95
N TYR A 132 -10.06 11.08 4.00
CA TYR A 132 -9.91 11.69 2.68
C TYR A 132 -11.22 11.71 1.89
N ILE A 133 -11.92 10.58 1.78
CA ILE A 133 -13.12 10.47 0.94
C ILE A 133 -14.34 11.15 1.57
N THR A 134 -14.44 11.15 2.91
CA THR A 134 -15.55 11.80 3.62
C THR A 134 -15.35 13.30 3.78
N ARG A 135 -14.14 13.81 3.50
CA ARG A 135 -13.73 15.22 3.64
C ARG A 135 -13.93 15.75 5.05
N ILE A 136 -13.62 14.94 6.06
CA ILE A 136 -13.69 15.33 7.46
C ILE A 136 -12.32 15.88 7.89
N PRO A 137 -12.22 17.05 8.55
CA PRO A 137 -13.30 17.81 9.19
C PRO A 137 -13.93 18.92 8.33
N GLU A 138 -13.38 19.29 7.17
CA GLU A 138 -13.82 20.46 6.38
C GLU A 138 -15.29 20.41 5.95
N ARG A 139 -15.86 19.21 5.86
CA ARG A 139 -17.30 18.98 5.64
C ARG A 139 -18.17 19.59 6.74
N PHE A 140 -17.69 19.62 7.98
CA PHE A 140 -18.44 20.12 9.14
C PHE A 140 -18.07 21.55 9.52
N VAL A 141 -16.87 22.00 9.16
CA VAL A 141 -16.37 23.35 9.48
C VAL A 141 -15.82 24.06 8.24
N PRO A 142 -16.67 24.41 7.26
CA PRO A 142 -16.21 25.09 6.03
C PRO A 142 -15.52 26.41 6.36
N GLY A 143 -14.35 26.67 5.75
CA GLY A 143 -13.56 27.90 5.95
C GLY A 143 -12.62 27.88 7.16
N TRP A 144 -12.80 26.96 8.12
CA TRP A 144 -11.96 26.93 9.33
C TRP A 144 -10.62 26.21 9.13
N VAL A 145 -10.58 25.25 8.19
CA VAL A 145 -9.42 24.37 7.97
C VAL A 145 -8.85 24.51 6.56
N ASP A 146 -9.05 25.66 5.92
CA ASP A 146 -8.61 25.91 4.54
C ASP A 146 -7.08 25.85 4.40
N TYR A 147 -6.35 26.27 5.45
CA TYR A 147 -4.89 26.27 5.46
C TYR A 147 -4.27 25.10 6.25
N VAL A 148 -4.86 24.75 7.39
CA VAL A 148 -4.34 23.72 8.31
C VAL A 148 -5.48 22.86 8.84
N GLY A 149 -5.27 21.54 8.85
CA GLY A 149 -6.19 20.55 9.40
C GLY A 149 -7.21 19.99 8.40
N SER A 150 -7.04 20.22 7.10
CA SER A 150 -7.91 19.62 6.08
C SER A 150 -7.73 18.11 5.99
N SER A 151 -8.77 17.39 5.53
CA SER A 151 -8.71 15.93 5.36
C SER A 151 -7.52 15.48 4.49
N HIS A 152 -7.17 16.26 3.46
CA HIS A 152 -6.04 15.95 2.57
C HIS A 152 -4.68 16.08 3.28
N GLN A 153 -4.55 17.01 4.23
CA GLN A 153 -3.35 17.07 5.08
C GLN A 153 -3.29 15.90 6.04
N TRP A 154 -4.41 15.54 6.66
CA TRP A 154 -4.49 14.36 7.52
C TRP A 154 -4.18 13.07 6.76
N TRP A 155 -4.66 12.93 5.53
CA TRP A 155 -4.29 11.84 4.62
C TRP A 155 -2.77 11.72 4.52
N HIS A 156 -2.06 12.79 4.17
CA HIS A 156 -0.60 12.75 4.04
C HIS A 156 0.10 12.40 5.34
N VAL A 157 -0.30 13.01 6.46
CA VAL A 157 0.29 12.73 7.79
C VAL A 157 0.11 11.26 8.16
N ILE A 158 -1.10 10.72 7.99
CA ILE A 158 -1.40 9.33 8.34
C ILE A 158 -0.65 8.37 7.40
N ILE A 159 -0.55 8.65 6.09
CA ILE A 159 0.20 7.79 5.16
C ILE A 159 1.71 7.78 5.48
N VAL A 160 2.29 8.91 5.89
CA VAL A 160 3.69 8.92 6.39
C VAL A 160 3.82 8.05 7.64
N GLY A 161 2.87 8.16 8.58
CA GLY A 161 2.80 7.29 9.75
C GLY A 161 2.65 5.80 9.38
N ALA A 162 1.84 5.49 8.36
CA ALA A 162 1.64 4.15 7.84
C ALA A 162 2.93 3.57 7.25
N PHE A 163 3.71 4.37 6.51
CA PHE A 163 5.00 3.95 5.99
C PHE A 163 6.01 3.68 7.10
N TYR A 164 6.06 4.56 8.12
CA TYR A 164 6.89 4.31 9.30
C TYR A 164 6.48 3.02 10.03
N TYR A 165 5.18 2.81 10.20
CA TYR A 165 4.62 1.60 10.81
C TYR A 165 4.96 0.34 10.02
N TRP A 166 4.85 0.38 8.69
CA TRP A 166 5.21 -0.73 7.81
C TRP A 166 6.72 -0.99 7.81
N HIS A 167 7.55 0.07 7.81
CA HIS A 167 9.00 -0.06 7.93
C HIS A 167 9.40 -0.79 9.22
N ASN A 168 8.82 -0.40 10.37
CA ASN A 168 9.02 -1.11 11.64
C ASN A 168 8.56 -2.57 11.59
N THR A 169 7.48 -2.84 10.86
CA THR A 169 7.00 -4.21 10.63
C THR A 169 7.99 -5.01 9.78
N GLY A 170 8.58 -4.41 8.75
CA GLY A 170 9.68 -4.98 7.98
C GLY A 170 10.90 -5.33 8.83
N ILE A 171 11.29 -4.46 9.77
CA ILE A 171 12.37 -4.77 10.72
C ILE A 171 12.01 -6.02 11.55
N LYS A 172 10.77 -6.16 12.02
CA LYS A 172 10.33 -7.36 12.75
C LYS A 172 10.32 -8.63 11.89
N TYR A 173 9.98 -8.53 10.60
CA TYR A 173 10.15 -9.65 9.67
C TYR A 173 11.61 -10.09 9.59
N VAL A 174 12.54 -9.14 9.42
CA VAL A 174 13.98 -9.43 9.32
C VAL A 174 14.50 -10.03 10.62
N GLU A 175 14.22 -9.41 11.78
CA GLU A 175 14.62 -9.93 13.09
C GLU A 175 14.13 -11.36 13.33
N TYR A 176 12.87 -11.66 12.95
CA TYR A 176 12.33 -13.01 13.06
C TYR A 176 13.11 -13.99 12.19
N ARG A 177 13.38 -13.64 10.92
CA ARG A 177 14.04 -14.51 9.94
C ARG A 177 15.53 -14.70 10.22
N MET A 178 16.21 -13.72 10.80
CA MET A 178 17.60 -13.87 11.24
C MET A 178 17.74 -14.93 12.34
N ASN A 179 16.70 -15.13 13.15
CA ASN A 179 16.71 -16.09 14.26
C ASN A 179 16.00 -17.43 13.92
N HIS A 180 15.26 -17.49 12.81
CA HIS A 180 14.47 -18.66 12.41
C HIS A 180 14.60 -18.92 10.91
N GLY A 181 15.49 -19.87 10.57
CA GLY A 181 15.69 -20.36 9.21
C GLY A 181 14.55 -21.26 8.72
N CYS A 182 14.61 -21.65 7.45
CA CYS A 182 13.64 -22.57 6.86
C CYS A 182 14.04 -24.02 7.12
N ALA A 183 13.07 -24.87 7.46
CA ALA A 183 13.33 -26.30 7.68
C ALA A 183 13.89 -27.01 6.43
N ASN A 184 13.67 -26.46 5.23
CA ASN A 184 14.12 -27.02 3.96
C ASN A 184 15.63 -26.84 3.70
N ASP A 185 16.35 -26.04 4.50
CA ASP A 185 17.80 -25.88 4.37
C ASP A 185 18.59 -27.05 5.01
N LEU A 186 17.91 -28.09 5.50
CA LEU A 186 18.50 -29.27 6.14
C LEU A 186 18.44 -30.54 5.28
N ARG A 187 18.03 -30.46 4.00
CA ARG A 187 18.14 -31.59 3.07
C ARG A 187 19.53 -31.60 2.42
N PHE A 188 20.52 -32.07 3.18
CA PHE A 188 21.76 -32.63 2.64
C PHE A 188 21.59 -34.14 2.44
#